data_AF-A0A972N9K0-F1
#
_entry.id   AF-A0A972N9K0-F1
#
_cell.length_a   1.000
_cell.length_b   1.000
_cell.length_c   1.000
_cell.angle_alpha   90.00
_cell.angle_beta   90.00
_cell.angle_gamma   90.00
#
_symmetry.space_group_name_H-M   'P 1'
#
loop_
_entity.id
_entity.type
_entity.pdbx_description
1 polymer ?
#
loop_
_entity_poly.entity_id
_entity_poly.type
_entity_poly.pdbx_seq_one_letter_code
_entity_poly.pdbx_strand_id
1 'polypeptide(L)'
;MTNTNLLPRSQWLTLLRTGISTGAWDFVRQAAEAYLAAVPNDLEVRLLQAEALLGMGKHQQAYDLATEVAASDPENAYAHSLRWRALPPDAALEQRGEIAGALTALGTPPAGAVPPSWGLALQQAYQAMKTHDLEAAQQALFPALPGNDHIALLAVAHLRLVWAQGDWAATLHLARTYYRRWPKALPIRLILAHHLAESGQETESVALLHQAAIDDPAGEVVQRLFGPNHPYQALWPGHLAAPMDIPLPAQVAAALGRNRLPGEAEENAGEKAAPA
;
A
#
# COMPACT_ATOMS: atom_id res chain seq x y z
N MET A 1 11.13 -33.74 -12.25
CA MET A 1 10.39 -32.47 -12.39
C MET A 1 9.58 -32.31 -11.11
N THR A 2 10.11 -31.59 -10.13
CA THR A 2 9.38 -31.28 -8.90
C THR A 2 8.20 -30.41 -9.27
N ASN A 3 6.99 -30.86 -8.94
CA ASN A 3 5.76 -30.13 -9.16
C ASN A 3 5.77 -28.95 -8.17
N THR A 4 6.34 -27.81 -8.57
CA THR A 4 6.45 -26.65 -7.69
C THR A 4 5.05 -26.11 -7.45
N ASN A 5 4.55 -26.30 -6.23
CA ASN A 5 3.21 -25.89 -5.86
C ASN A 5 3.16 -24.36 -5.83
N LEU A 6 2.42 -23.75 -6.76
CA LEU A 6 2.22 -22.31 -6.81
C LEU A 6 1.13 -21.93 -5.78
N LEU A 7 1.52 -21.16 -4.78
CA LEU A 7 0.58 -20.65 -3.79
C LEU A 7 0.04 -19.29 -4.25
N PRO A 8 -1.28 -19.05 -4.19
CA PRO A 8 -1.86 -17.75 -4.50
C PRO A 8 -1.45 -16.69 -3.46
N ARG A 9 -1.42 -15.43 -3.88
CA ARG A 9 -1.08 -14.27 -3.03
C ARG A 9 -1.83 -14.27 -1.70
N SER A 10 -3.13 -14.59 -1.70
CA SER A 10 -3.93 -14.63 -0.47
C SER A 10 -3.38 -15.61 0.57
N GLN A 11 -2.93 -16.80 0.14
CA GLN A 11 -2.30 -17.78 1.02
C GLN A 11 -0.93 -17.30 1.50
N TRP A 12 -0.14 -16.68 0.62
CA TRP A 12 1.13 -16.06 1.01
C TRP A 12 0.93 -14.99 2.10
N LEU A 13 -0.05 -14.10 1.94
CA LEU A 13 -0.38 -13.10 2.95
C LEU A 13 -0.80 -13.74 4.27
N THR A 14 -1.63 -14.79 4.24
CA THR A 14 -1.98 -15.54 5.45
C THR A 14 -0.75 -16.12 6.14
N LEU A 15 0.18 -16.73 5.37
CA LEU A 15 1.42 -17.30 5.89
C LEU A 15 2.31 -16.22 6.54
N LEU A 16 2.56 -15.12 5.83
CA LEU A 16 3.40 -14.03 6.30
C LEU A 16 2.82 -13.37 7.55
N ARG A 17 1.52 -13.01 7.53
CA ARG A 17 0.83 -12.42 8.68
C ARG A 17 0.82 -13.36 9.90
N THR A 18 0.69 -14.67 9.68
CA THR A 18 0.81 -15.66 10.77
C THR A 18 2.24 -15.76 11.30
N GLY A 19 3.24 -15.64 10.43
CA GLY A 19 4.64 -15.54 10.84
C GLY A 19 4.90 -14.31 11.69
N ILE A 20 4.34 -13.15 11.31
CA ILE A 20 4.41 -11.90 12.09
C ILE A 20 3.77 -12.10 13.48
N SER A 21 2.54 -12.63 13.54
CA SER A 21 1.82 -12.78 14.81
C SER A 21 2.44 -13.79 15.77
N THR A 22 3.19 -14.76 15.25
CA THR A 22 3.94 -15.76 16.04
C THR A 22 5.39 -15.37 16.31
N GLY A 23 5.83 -14.17 15.86
CA GLY A 23 7.21 -13.71 16.02
C GLY A 23 8.25 -14.50 15.23
N ALA A 24 7.84 -15.22 14.19
CA ALA A 24 8.72 -15.99 13.30
C ALA A 24 9.42 -15.07 12.27
N TRP A 25 10.13 -14.05 12.75
CA TRP A 25 10.63 -12.95 11.91
C TRP A 25 11.57 -13.38 10.78
N ASP A 26 12.51 -14.29 11.07
CA ASP A 26 13.43 -14.82 10.08
C ASP A 26 12.72 -15.56 8.94
N PHE A 27 11.67 -16.32 9.28
CA PHE A 27 10.82 -16.99 8.31
C PHE A 27 10.08 -15.97 7.45
N VAL A 28 9.42 -14.98 8.06
CA VAL A 28 8.68 -13.96 7.31
C VAL A 28 9.59 -13.22 6.34
N ARG A 29 10.80 -12.83 6.78
CA ARG A 29 11.77 -12.14 5.91
C ARG A 29 12.12 -13.00 4.69
N GLN A 30 12.49 -14.27 4.90
CA GLN A 30 12.88 -15.18 3.81
C GLN A 30 11.69 -15.51 2.89
N ALA A 31 10.51 -15.72 3.47
CA ALA A 31 9.27 -15.99 2.75
C ALA A 31 8.86 -14.80 1.87
N ALA A 32 8.94 -13.58 2.41
CA ALA A 32 8.68 -12.37 1.64
C ALA A 32 9.71 -12.18 0.51
N GLU A 33 11.00 -12.44 0.76
CA GLU A 33 12.05 -12.38 -0.28
C GLU A 33 11.78 -13.38 -1.43
N ALA A 34 11.41 -14.62 -1.10
CA ALA A 34 11.08 -15.61 -2.11
C ALA A 34 9.83 -15.25 -2.91
N TYR A 35 8.79 -14.73 -2.26
CA TYR A 35 7.60 -14.23 -2.96
C TYR A 35 7.94 -13.05 -3.88
N LEU A 36 8.68 -12.06 -3.38
CA LEU A 36 9.03 -10.84 -4.12
C LEU A 36 9.98 -11.10 -5.29
N ALA A 37 10.71 -12.22 -5.29
CA ALA A 37 11.48 -12.66 -6.44
C ALA A 37 10.57 -13.08 -7.63
N ALA A 38 9.38 -13.59 -7.35
CA ALA A 38 8.39 -13.97 -8.37
C ALA A 38 7.41 -12.82 -8.70
N VAL A 39 7.03 -12.03 -7.70
CA VAL A 39 6.12 -10.88 -7.84
C VAL A 39 6.81 -9.63 -7.27
N PRO A 40 7.69 -8.97 -8.05
CA PRO A 40 8.36 -7.76 -7.61
C PRO A 40 7.35 -6.65 -7.27
N ASN A 41 7.72 -5.76 -6.35
CA ASN A 41 6.95 -4.55 -6.00
C ASN A 41 5.56 -4.76 -5.37
N ASP A 42 5.15 -5.98 -4.99
CA ASP A 42 3.94 -6.17 -4.19
C ASP A 42 4.06 -5.37 -2.87
N LEU A 43 3.29 -4.29 -2.76
CA LEU A 43 3.45 -3.27 -1.73
C LEU A 43 3.20 -3.86 -0.34
N GLU A 44 2.12 -4.61 -0.18
CA GLU A 44 1.79 -5.26 1.08
C GLU A 44 2.87 -6.26 1.53
N VAL A 45 3.39 -7.10 0.63
CA VAL A 45 4.45 -8.07 0.99
C VAL A 45 5.75 -7.38 1.36
N ARG A 46 6.10 -6.27 0.68
CA ARG A 46 7.24 -5.42 1.08
C ARG A 46 7.07 -4.84 2.49
N LEU A 47 5.86 -4.41 2.85
CA LEU A 47 5.59 -3.91 4.20
C LEU A 47 5.65 -5.02 5.27
N LEU A 48 5.18 -6.23 4.95
CA LEU A 48 5.33 -7.39 5.84
C LEU A 48 6.82 -7.77 6.02
N GLN A 49 7.64 -7.65 4.97
CA GLN A 49 9.09 -7.80 5.09
C GLN A 49 9.71 -6.71 5.99
N ALA A 50 9.30 -5.45 5.82
CA ALA A 50 9.75 -4.34 6.68
C ALA A 50 9.36 -4.56 8.15
N GLU A 51 8.15 -5.07 8.43
CA GLU A 51 7.75 -5.41 9.78
C GLU A 51 8.59 -6.54 10.38
N ALA A 52 8.91 -7.57 9.60
CA ALA A 52 9.81 -8.63 10.05
C ALA A 52 11.21 -8.09 10.35
N LEU A 53 11.76 -7.21 9.49
CA LEU A 53 13.05 -6.55 9.71
C LEU A 53 13.04 -5.75 11.03
N LEU A 54 11.95 -5.05 11.31
CA LEU A 54 11.77 -4.33 12.57
C LEU A 54 11.72 -5.29 13.77
N GLY A 55 10.99 -6.40 13.67
CA GLY A 55 10.95 -7.46 14.69
C GLY A 55 12.32 -8.11 14.96
N MET A 56 13.22 -8.10 13.98
CA MET A 56 14.62 -8.52 14.10
C MET A 56 15.55 -7.41 14.62
N GLY A 57 15.03 -6.23 14.95
CA GLY A 57 15.83 -5.08 15.39
C GLY A 57 16.58 -4.36 14.27
N LYS A 58 16.33 -4.69 12.99
CA LYS A 58 16.97 -4.07 11.81
C LYS A 58 16.25 -2.77 11.42
N HIS A 59 16.22 -1.81 12.34
CA HIS A 59 15.47 -0.56 12.23
C HIS A 59 15.76 0.21 10.93
N GLN A 60 17.03 0.40 10.56
CA GLN A 60 17.38 1.13 9.33
C GLN A 60 16.81 0.46 8.07
N GLN A 61 16.96 -0.86 7.95
CA GLN A 61 16.46 -1.60 6.77
C GLN A 61 14.93 -1.55 6.69
N ALA A 62 14.25 -1.66 7.83
CA ALA A 62 12.80 -1.50 7.90
C ALA A 62 12.36 -0.08 7.51
N TYR A 63 13.08 0.93 8.00
CA TYR A 63 12.83 2.34 7.69
C TYR A 63 12.98 2.63 6.20
N ASP A 64 14.07 2.16 5.57
CA ASP A 64 14.35 2.39 4.16
C ASP A 64 13.28 1.73 3.28
N LEU A 65 12.97 0.46 3.54
CA LEU A 65 11.95 -0.28 2.79
C LEU A 65 10.56 0.35 2.93
N ALA A 66 10.16 0.74 4.14
CA ALA A 66 8.89 1.41 4.37
C ALA A 66 8.84 2.82 3.73
N THR A 67 9.98 3.51 3.65
CA THR A 67 10.11 4.81 2.97
C THR A 67 9.96 4.66 1.47
N GLU A 68 10.51 3.62 0.86
CA GLU A 68 10.29 3.33 -0.56
C GLU A 68 8.83 3.03 -0.89
N VAL A 69 8.15 2.27 -0.03
CA VAL A 69 6.71 2.01 -0.18
C VAL A 69 5.91 3.28 0.01
N ALA A 70 6.20 4.10 1.03
CA ALA A 70 5.53 5.38 1.24
C ALA A 70 5.78 6.41 0.11
N ALA A 71 6.93 6.35 -0.56
CA ALA A 71 7.19 7.17 -1.74
C ALA A 71 6.36 6.72 -2.96
N SER A 72 6.08 5.42 -3.04
CA SER A 72 5.25 4.83 -4.11
C SER A 72 3.76 5.04 -3.85
N ASP A 73 3.35 4.84 -2.60
CA ASP A 73 2.00 5.07 -2.12
C ASP A 73 2.01 5.99 -0.88
N PRO A 74 1.99 7.32 -1.08
CA PRO A 74 1.96 8.29 0.02
C PRO A 74 0.76 8.14 0.96
N GLU A 75 -0.35 7.55 0.48
CA GLU A 75 -1.59 7.36 1.23
C GLU A 75 -1.57 6.07 2.07
N ASN A 76 -0.50 5.27 2.01
CA ASN A 76 -0.36 4.03 2.78
C ASN A 76 -0.03 4.31 4.26
N ALA A 77 -1.04 4.30 5.12
CA ALA A 77 -0.87 4.56 6.55
C ALA A 77 0.06 3.53 7.23
N TYR A 78 0.00 2.26 6.80
CA TYR A 78 0.83 1.20 7.38
C TYR A 78 2.31 1.42 7.07
N ALA A 79 2.66 1.86 5.86
CA ALA A 79 4.02 2.27 5.50
C ALA A 79 4.54 3.38 6.43
N HIS A 80 3.77 4.45 6.65
CA HIS A 80 4.17 5.52 7.57
C HIS A 80 4.27 5.05 9.03
N SER A 81 3.42 4.11 9.45
CA SER A 81 3.49 3.54 10.80
C SER A 81 4.77 2.73 11.03
N LEU A 82 5.22 2.00 10.00
CA LEU A 82 6.47 1.26 10.04
C LEU A 82 7.66 2.23 10.02
N ARG A 83 7.62 3.30 9.20
CA ARG A 83 8.62 4.38 9.24
C ARG A 83 8.72 5.00 10.64
N TRP A 84 7.59 5.25 11.30
CA TRP A 84 7.57 5.80 12.66
C TRP A 84 8.20 4.85 13.69
N ARG A 85 7.82 3.57 13.66
CA ARG A 85 8.36 2.55 14.59
C ARG A 85 9.84 2.26 14.34
N ALA A 86 10.29 2.36 13.09
CA ALA A 86 11.67 2.11 12.68
C ALA A 86 12.57 3.36 12.76
N LEU A 87 12.03 4.50 13.20
CA LEU A 87 12.70 5.79 13.16
C LEU A 87 13.96 5.81 14.05
N PRO A 88 15.13 6.21 13.53
CA PRO A 88 16.33 6.32 14.35
C PRO A 88 16.16 7.27 15.54
N PRO A 89 16.79 7.01 16.71
CA PRO A 89 16.72 7.91 17.86
C PRO A 89 17.25 9.33 17.60
N ASP A 90 18.16 9.47 16.65
CA ASP A 90 18.79 10.72 16.21
C ASP A 90 18.13 11.33 14.97
N ALA A 91 17.02 10.77 14.48
CA ALA A 91 16.28 11.31 13.35
C ALA A 91 15.93 12.79 13.54
N ALA A 92 16.16 13.59 12.49
CA ALA A 92 15.93 15.02 12.49
C ALA A 92 14.46 15.37 12.81
N LEU A 93 14.24 16.49 13.50
CA LEU A 93 12.89 16.95 13.89
C LEU A 93 11.94 17.09 12.69
N GLU A 94 12.46 17.53 11.55
CA GLU A 94 11.72 17.64 10.29
C GLU A 94 11.20 16.27 9.81
N GLN A 95 12.08 15.26 9.77
CA GLN A 95 11.73 13.89 9.40
C GLN A 95 10.71 13.27 10.37
N ARG A 96 10.86 13.51 11.68
CA ARG A 96 9.87 13.09 12.69
C ARG A 96 8.53 13.77 12.45
N GLY A 97 8.54 15.08 12.22
CA GLY A 97 7.37 15.89 11.94
C GLY A 97 6.65 15.46 10.66
N GLU A 98 7.39 15.13 9.61
CA GLU A 98 6.86 14.62 8.35
C GLU A 98 6.00 13.36 8.57
N ILE A 99 6.59 12.35 9.22
CA ILE A 99 5.94 11.06 9.43
C ILE A 99 4.75 11.21 10.39
N ALA A 100 4.90 11.99 11.46
CA ALA A 100 3.81 12.29 12.38
C ALA A 100 2.64 13.00 11.67
N GLY A 101 2.94 13.99 10.82
CA GLY A 101 1.94 14.69 10.03
C GLY A 101 1.20 13.77 9.06
N ALA A 102 1.91 12.86 8.39
CA ALA A 102 1.31 11.90 7.46
C ALA A 102 0.39 10.92 8.20
N LEU A 103 0.83 10.38 9.33
CA LEU A 103 0.03 9.51 10.19
C LEU A 103 -1.22 10.21 10.73
N THR A 104 -1.09 11.47 11.16
CA THR A 104 -2.25 12.29 11.57
C THR A 104 -3.23 12.52 10.44
N ALA A 105 -2.73 12.91 9.25
CA ALA A 105 -3.55 13.11 8.06
C ALA A 105 -4.34 11.84 7.69
N LEU A 106 -3.72 10.67 7.83
CA LEU A 106 -4.32 9.37 7.54
C LEU A 106 -5.13 8.78 8.71
N GLY A 107 -5.27 9.51 9.83
CA GLY A 107 -6.14 9.15 10.95
C GLY A 107 -5.52 8.20 11.97
N THR A 108 -4.20 8.01 11.96
CA THR A 108 -3.47 7.12 12.88
C THR A 108 -2.34 7.87 13.60
N PRO A 109 -2.62 8.99 14.29
CA PRO A 109 -1.58 9.83 14.89
C PRO A 109 -0.72 9.03 15.88
N PRO A 110 0.62 9.21 15.87
CA PRO A 110 1.47 8.51 16.80
C PRO A 110 1.26 9.04 18.23
N ALA A 111 1.25 8.13 19.20
CA ALA A 111 1.06 8.49 20.61
C ALA A 111 2.17 9.43 21.09
N GLY A 112 1.79 10.54 21.73
CA GLY A 112 2.71 11.54 22.26
C GLY A 112 3.40 12.43 21.21
N ALA A 113 3.13 12.24 19.92
CA ALA A 113 3.65 13.12 18.89
C ALA A 113 2.78 14.39 18.78
N VAL A 114 3.44 15.53 18.58
CA VAL A 114 2.77 16.78 18.21
C VAL A 114 2.84 16.89 16.68
N PRO A 115 1.72 16.71 15.96
CA PRO A 115 1.76 16.76 14.52
C PRO A 115 1.94 18.20 14.03
N PRO A 116 2.60 18.40 12.88
CA PRO A 116 2.63 19.70 12.22
C PRO A 116 1.22 20.12 11.79
N SER A 117 1.00 21.43 11.68
CA SER A 117 -0.31 22.00 11.31
C SER A 117 -0.83 21.46 9.98
N TRP A 118 0.05 21.21 9.00
CA TRP A 118 -0.34 20.64 7.71
C TRP A 118 -0.97 19.24 7.85
N GLY A 119 -0.54 18.43 8.83
CA GLY A 119 -1.08 17.09 9.05
C GLY A 119 -2.54 17.13 9.52
N LEU A 120 -2.86 18.07 10.42
CA LEU A 120 -4.23 18.30 10.89
C LEU A 120 -5.11 18.89 9.78
N ALA A 121 -4.61 19.87 9.06
CA ALA A 121 -5.31 20.48 7.92
C ALA A 121 -5.62 19.44 6.84
N LEU A 122 -4.66 18.56 6.53
CA LEU A 122 -4.86 17.50 5.56
C LEU A 122 -5.84 16.42 6.06
N GLN A 123 -5.84 16.10 7.35
CA GLN A 123 -6.85 15.22 7.94
C GLN A 123 -8.27 15.78 7.70
N GLN A 124 -8.47 17.08 7.97
CA GLN A 124 -9.74 17.75 7.73
C GLN A 124 -10.13 17.72 6.25
N ALA A 125 -9.17 18.00 5.36
CA ALA A 125 -9.40 17.93 3.92
C ALA A 125 -9.81 16.53 3.46
N TYR A 126 -9.18 15.47 3.99
CA TYR A 126 -9.57 14.09 3.68
C TYR A 126 -10.98 13.74 4.17
N GLN A 127 -11.37 14.22 5.35
CA GLN A 127 -12.74 14.00 5.84
C GLN A 127 -13.77 14.74 4.97
N ALA A 128 -13.50 15.99 4.61
CA ALA A 128 -14.36 16.78 3.73
C ALA A 128 -14.48 16.16 2.32
N MET A 129 -13.37 15.66 1.74
CA MET A 129 -13.40 14.94 0.46
C MET A 129 -14.24 13.65 0.54
N LYS A 130 -14.20 12.91 1.66
CA LYS A 130 -15.04 11.71 1.85
C LYS A 130 -16.53 12.03 1.88
N THR A 131 -16.90 13.21 2.40
CA THR A 131 -18.30 13.68 2.41
C THR A 131 -18.68 14.49 1.17
N HIS A 132 -17.81 14.51 0.13
CA HIS A 132 -17.96 15.32 -1.08
C HIS A 132 -18.11 16.84 -0.83
N ASP A 133 -17.67 17.34 0.32
CA ASP A 133 -17.60 18.77 0.61
C ASP A 133 -16.27 19.34 0.09
N LEU A 134 -16.24 19.60 -1.22
CA LEU A 134 -15.03 20.06 -1.90
C LEU A 134 -14.61 21.47 -1.49
N GLU A 135 -15.56 22.31 -1.05
CA GLU A 135 -15.25 23.66 -0.58
C GLU A 135 -14.55 23.60 0.78
N ALA A 136 -15.07 22.85 1.75
CA ALA A 136 -14.40 22.65 3.03
C ALA A 136 -13.04 21.96 2.86
N ALA A 137 -12.94 21.00 1.92
CA ALA A 137 -11.66 20.36 1.60
C ALA A 137 -10.62 21.36 1.08
N GLN A 138 -11.03 22.27 0.20
CA GLN A 138 -10.17 23.33 -0.32
C GLN A 138 -9.74 24.31 0.77
N GLN A 139 -10.68 24.77 1.60
CA GLN A 139 -10.41 25.70 2.70
C GLN A 139 -9.41 25.11 3.70
N ALA A 140 -9.49 23.81 3.97
CA ALA A 140 -8.54 23.12 4.84
C ALA A 140 -7.18 22.89 4.16
N LEU A 141 -7.16 22.45 2.89
CA LEU A 141 -5.93 22.01 2.23
C LEU A 141 -5.04 23.16 1.77
N PHE A 142 -5.60 24.20 1.16
CA PHE A 142 -4.81 25.22 0.47
C PHE A 142 -3.84 25.98 1.39
N PRO A 143 -4.23 26.36 2.62
CA PRO A 143 -3.30 26.97 3.58
C PRO A 143 -2.13 26.06 4.00
N ALA A 144 -2.26 24.74 3.83
CA ALA A 144 -1.22 23.77 4.18
C ALA A 144 -0.18 23.56 3.07
N LEU A 145 -0.43 24.02 1.83
CA LEU A 145 0.47 23.81 0.70
C LEU A 145 1.76 24.66 0.76
N PRO A 146 1.72 25.97 1.09
CA PRO A 146 2.92 26.79 1.11
C PRO A 146 3.97 26.28 2.10
N GLY A 147 5.22 26.15 1.65
CA GLY A 147 6.34 25.68 2.48
C GLY A 147 6.39 24.16 2.71
N ASN A 148 5.36 23.41 2.31
CA ASN A 148 5.30 21.95 2.43
C ASN A 148 5.35 21.26 1.06
N ASP A 149 6.00 21.90 0.10
CA ASP A 149 6.06 21.48 -1.29
C ASP A 149 6.86 20.18 -1.48
N HIS A 150 7.67 19.77 -0.50
CA HIS A 150 8.41 18.51 -0.46
C HIS A 150 7.55 17.29 -0.05
N ILE A 151 6.34 17.51 0.49
CA ILE A 151 5.47 16.46 1.02
C ILE A 151 4.61 15.85 -0.10
N ALA A 152 4.97 14.65 -0.55
CA ALA A 152 4.24 13.94 -1.61
C ALA A 152 2.75 13.71 -1.28
N LEU A 153 2.42 13.48 -0.01
CA LEU A 153 1.05 13.25 0.44
C LEU A 153 0.15 14.48 0.24
N LEU A 154 0.66 15.70 0.49
CA LEU A 154 -0.07 16.94 0.20
C LEU A 154 -0.30 17.12 -1.30
N ALA A 155 0.70 16.77 -2.13
CA ALA A 155 0.58 16.82 -3.58
C ALA A 155 -0.47 15.84 -4.11
N VAL A 156 -0.51 14.61 -3.58
CA VAL A 156 -1.57 13.63 -3.89
C VAL A 156 -2.94 14.18 -3.50
N ALA A 157 -3.09 14.72 -2.29
CA ALA A 157 -4.37 15.27 -1.83
C ALA A 157 -4.84 16.46 -2.67
N HIS A 158 -3.92 17.36 -3.03
CA HIS A 158 -4.24 18.51 -3.87
C HIS A 158 -4.67 18.08 -5.27
N LEU A 159 -3.95 17.13 -5.87
CA LEU A 159 -4.33 16.59 -7.18
C LEU A 159 -5.70 15.92 -7.14
N ARG A 160 -5.99 15.14 -6.09
CA ARG A 160 -7.29 14.50 -5.91
C ARG A 160 -8.42 15.49 -5.73
N LEU A 161 -8.20 16.57 -4.98
CA LEU A 161 -9.19 17.63 -4.80
C LEU A 161 -9.53 18.32 -6.12
N VAL A 162 -8.51 18.76 -6.87
CA VAL A 162 -8.71 19.43 -8.17
C VAL A 162 -9.37 18.49 -9.17
N TRP A 163 -8.98 17.22 -9.17
CA TRP A 163 -9.62 16.20 -9.99
C TRP A 163 -11.10 16.02 -9.62
N ALA A 164 -11.43 15.96 -8.33
CA ALA A 164 -12.81 15.84 -7.85
C ALA A 164 -13.67 17.07 -8.17
N GLN A 165 -13.06 18.26 -8.30
CA GLN A 165 -13.75 19.48 -8.73
C GLN A 165 -14.11 19.48 -10.23
N GLY A 166 -13.55 18.54 -11.02
CA GLY A 166 -13.84 18.43 -12.45
C GLY A 166 -13.10 19.43 -13.33
N ASP A 167 -12.12 20.18 -12.79
CA ASP A 167 -11.27 21.05 -13.60
C ASP A 167 -10.23 20.22 -14.35
N TRP A 168 -10.59 19.79 -15.56
CA TRP A 168 -9.77 18.96 -16.42
C TRP A 168 -8.39 19.57 -16.70
N ALA A 169 -8.37 20.84 -17.09
CA ALA A 169 -7.16 21.53 -17.52
C ALA A 169 -6.20 21.73 -16.34
N ALA A 170 -6.73 22.14 -15.18
CA ALA A 170 -5.94 22.25 -13.96
C ALA A 170 -5.43 20.88 -13.50
N THR A 171 -6.25 19.83 -13.56
CA THR A 171 -5.84 18.47 -13.16
C THR A 171 -4.68 17.96 -14.02
N LEU A 172 -4.77 18.08 -15.35
CA LEU A 172 -3.69 17.63 -16.23
C LEU A 172 -2.39 18.43 -16.00
N HIS A 173 -2.49 19.76 -15.86
CA HIS A 173 -1.33 20.60 -15.59
C HIS A 173 -0.65 20.25 -14.25
N LEU A 174 -1.47 20.07 -13.21
CA LEU A 174 -1.02 19.73 -11.87
C LEU A 174 -0.41 18.33 -11.83
N ALA A 175 -1.06 17.35 -12.47
CA ALA A 175 -0.58 15.97 -12.57
C ALA A 175 0.79 15.91 -13.26
N ARG A 176 0.99 16.63 -14.38
CA ARG A 176 2.30 16.72 -15.06
C ARG A 176 3.37 17.37 -14.17
N THR A 177 2.99 18.38 -13.40
CA THR A 177 3.93 19.08 -12.49
C THR A 177 4.34 18.20 -11.33
N TYR A 178 3.38 17.53 -10.69
CA TYR A 178 3.65 16.63 -9.58
C TYR A 178 4.34 15.35 -10.03
N TYR A 179 4.03 14.81 -11.21
CA TYR A 179 4.72 13.63 -11.73
C TYR A 179 6.21 13.88 -11.97
N ARG A 180 6.59 15.08 -12.44
CA ARG A 180 8.01 15.46 -12.56
C ARG A 180 8.75 15.46 -11.22
N ARG A 181 8.07 15.81 -10.14
CA ARG A 181 8.67 15.90 -8.80
C ARG A 181 8.64 14.56 -8.05
N TRP A 182 7.56 13.80 -8.19
CA TRP A 182 7.35 12.50 -7.53
C TRP A 182 6.97 11.41 -8.55
N PRO A 183 7.89 11.03 -9.45
CA PRO A 183 7.60 10.05 -10.51
C PRO A 183 7.27 8.65 -9.99
N LYS A 184 7.60 8.35 -8.72
CA LYS A 184 7.28 7.10 -8.04
C LYS A 184 5.88 7.08 -7.43
N ALA A 185 5.28 8.24 -7.15
CA ALA A 185 3.98 8.30 -6.49
C ALA A 185 2.88 7.81 -7.44
N LEU A 186 2.44 6.58 -7.22
CA LEU A 186 1.45 5.87 -8.02
C LEU A 186 0.14 6.66 -8.18
N PRO A 187 -0.42 7.33 -7.14
CA PRO A 187 -1.63 8.09 -7.33
C PRO A 187 -1.49 9.21 -8.36
N ILE A 188 -0.35 9.92 -8.35
CA ILE A 188 -0.05 10.99 -9.30
C ILE A 188 0.11 10.41 -10.71
N ARG A 189 0.86 9.30 -10.85
CA ARG A 189 1.05 8.63 -12.14
C ARG A 189 -0.27 8.15 -12.73
N LEU A 190 -1.11 7.53 -11.92
CA LEU A 190 -2.40 6.96 -12.35
C LEU A 190 -3.39 8.05 -12.78
N ILE A 191 -3.49 9.16 -12.02
CA ILE A 191 -4.34 10.29 -12.41
C ILE A 191 -3.84 10.94 -13.71
N LEU A 192 -2.52 11.11 -13.86
CA LEU A 192 -1.92 11.61 -15.11
C LEU A 192 -2.25 10.68 -16.28
N ALA A 193 -2.03 9.37 -16.14
CA ALA A 193 -2.28 8.41 -17.19
C ALA A 193 -3.75 8.38 -17.61
N HIS A 194 -4.67 8.46 -16.65
CA HIS A 194 -6.10 8.59 -16.90
C HIS A 194 -6.42 9.83 -17.76
N HIS A 195 -5.85 11.00 -17.42
CA HIS A 195 -6.08 12.23 -18.20
C HIS A 195 -5.45 12.20 -19.60
N LEU A 196 -4.34 11.49 -19.76
CA LEU A 196 -3.73 11.30 -21.08
C LEU A 196 -4.58 10.40 -21.96
N ALA A 197 -5.20 9.35 -21.41
CA ALA A 197 -6.11 8.48 -22.17
C ALA A 197 -7.31 9.27 -22.73
N GLU A 198 -8.01 10.00 -21.85
CA GLU A 198 -9.19 10.78 -22.24
C GLU A 198 -8.87 11.93 -23.20
N SER A 199 -7.63 12.44 -23.20
CA SER A 199 -7.18 13.48 -24.14
C SER A 199 -6.61 12.91 -25.46
N GLY A 200 -6.71 11.59 -25.68
CA GLY A 200 -6.22 10.92 -26.89
C GLY A 200 -4.71 10.72 -26.96
N GLN A 201 -3.98 10.98 -25.88
CA GLN A 201 -2.54 10.72 -25.74
C GLN A 201 -2.30 9.27 -25.29
N GLU A 202 -2.84 8.32 -26.05
CA GLU A 202 -2.91 6.90 -25.68
C GLU A 202 -1.53 6.28 -25.43
N THR A 203 -0.53 6.59 -26.26
CA THR A 203 0.83 6.02 -26.11
C THR A 203 1.47 6.39 -24.78
N GLU A 204 1.39 7.66 -24.36
CA GLU A 204 1.94 8.12 -23.08
C GLU A 204 1.13 7.54 -21.91
N SER A 205 -0.20 7.50 -22.04
CA SER A 205 -1.09 6.90 -21.03
C SER A 205 -0.77 5.42 -20.78
N VAL A 206 -0.72 4.61 -21.84
CA VAL A 206 -0.49 3.17 -21.77
C VAL A 206 0.88 2.88 -21.17
N ALA A 207 1.92 3.64 -21.53
CA ALA A 207 3.24 3.50 -20.92
C ALA A 207 3.22 3.74 -19.40
N LEU A 208 2.53 4.79 -18.93
CA LEU A 208 2.40 5.08 -17.51
C LEU A 208 1.57 4.02 -16.77
N LEU A 209 0.49 3.50 -17.38
CA LEU A 209 -0.34 2.44 -16.80
C LEU A 209 0.42 1.11 -16.69
N HIS A 210 1.18 0.72 -17.71
CA HIS A 210 2.04 -0.46 -17.62
C HIS A 210 3.08 -0.32 -16.51
N GLN A 211 3.71 0.85 -16.38
CA GLN A 211 4.66 1.06 -15.28
C GLN A 211 3.95 1.01 -13.91
N ALA A 212 2.72 1.51 -13.80
CA ALA A 212 1.94 1.37 -12.58
C ALA A 212 1.62 -0.10 -12.24
N ALA A 213 1.27 -0.93 -13.23
CA ALA A 213 1.03 -2.35 -13.03
C ALA A 213 2.30 -3.13 -12.65
N ILE A 214 3.48 -2.68 -13.06
CA ILE A 214 4.78 -3.25 -12.63
C ILE A 214 5.13 -2.83 -11.20
N ASP A 215 4.82 -1.58 -10.83
CA ASP A 215 5.18 -1.00 -9.53
C ASP A 215 4.15 -1.30 -8.42
N ASP A 216 2.94 -1.74 -8.79
CA ASP A 216 1.86 -2.19 -7.91
C ASP A 216 1.08 -3.33 -8.61
N PRO A 217 1.65 -4.54 -8.71
CA PRO A 217 1.03 -5.67 -9.42
C PRO A 217 -0.25 -6.17 -8.74
N ALA A 218 -0.41 -5.93 -7.44
CA ALA A 218 -1.63 -6.26 -6.70
C ALA A 218 -2.76 -5.26 -6.99
N GLY A 219 -2.44 -4.09 -7.54
CA GLY A 219 -3.38 -3.04 -7.90
C GLY A 219 -4.02 -2.36 -6.69
N GLU A 220 -3.31 -2.30 -5.55
CA GLU A 220 -3.82 -1.68 -4.32
C GLU A 220 -4.16 -0.19 -4.54
N VAL A 221 -3.32 0.53 -5.27
CA VAL A 221 -3.47 1.98 -5.49
C VAL A 221 -4.51 2.27 -6.58
N VAL A 222 -4.48 1.51 -7.69
CA VAL A 222 -5.44 1.70 -8.79
C VAL A 222 -6.87 1.39 -8.34
N GLN A 223 -7.06 0.33 -7.53
CA GLN A 223 -8.36 -0.02 -6.98
C GLN A 223 -8.84 1.03 -5.96
N ARG A 224 -7.95 1.59 -5.14
CA ARG A 224 -8.31 2.67 -4.21
C ARG A 224 -8.71 3.96 -4.93
N LEU A 225 -8.12 4.24 -6.08
CA LEU A 225 -8.43 5.46 -6.86
C LEU A 225 -9.70 5.33 -7.71
N PHE A 226 -9.80 4.27 -8.48
CA PHE A 226 -10.84 4.12 -9.51
C PHE A 226 -11.91 3.06 -9.16
N GLY A 227 -11.78 2.43 -7.99
CA GLY A 227 -12.63 1.32 -7.57
C GLY A 227 -12.16 -0.03 -8.13
N PRO A 228 -12.75 -1.14 -7.64
CA PRO A 228 -12.37 -2.49 -8.06
C PRO A 228 -12.68 -2.77 -9.53
N ASN A 229 -13.66 -2.08 -10.12
CA ASN A 229 -14.11 -2.24 -11.51
C ASN A 229 -13.53 -1.20 -12.49
N HIS A 230 -12.27 -0.79 -12.27
CA HIS A 230 -11.63 0.26 -13.06
C HIS A 230 -11.39 -0.14 -14.53
N PRO A 231 -11.36 0.82 -15.47
CA PRO A 231 -11.24 0.52 -16.91
C PRO A 231 -9.92 -0.14 -17.33
N TYR A 232 -8.91 -0.10 -16.46
CA TYR A 232 -7.55 -0.57 -16.74
C TYR A 232 -7.27 -2.01 -16.27
N GLN A 233 -8.26 -2.75 -15.79
CA GLN A 233 -8.08 -4.10 -15.22
C GLN A 233 -7.27 -5.04 -16.10
N ALA A 234 -7.46 -4.97 -17.43
CA ALA A 234 -6.76 -5.84 -18.38
C ALA A 234 -5.23 -5.66 -18.37
N LEU A 235 -4.71 -4.55 -17.83
CA LEU A 235 -3.27 -4.29 -17.71
C LEU A 235 -2.67 -4.90 -16.44
N TRP A 236 -3.50 -5.24 -15.44
CA TRP A 236 -3.06 -5.83 -14.18
C TRP A 236 -3.04 -7.37 -14.25
N PRO A 237 -2.10 -8.04 -13.56
CA PRO A 237 -2.11 -9.48 -13.45
C PRO A 237 -3.40 -9.98 -12.76
N GLY A 238 -4.18 -10.82 -13.45
CA GLY A 238 -5.42 -11.38 -12.89
C GLY A 238 -5.21 -12.41 -11.77
N HIS A 239 -4.01 -13.00 -11.69
CA HIS A 239 -3.66 -13.97 -10.64
C HIS A 239 -2.19 -13.84 -10.25
N LEU A 240 -1.95 -13.47 -8.99
CA LEU A 240 -0.62 -13.43 -8.39
C LEU A 240 -0.40 -14.73 -7.61
N ALA A 241 0.64 -15.46 -7.96
CA ALA A 241 1.06 -16.68 -7.28
C ALA A 241 2.58 -16.82 -7.34
N ALA A 242 3.14 -17.46 -6.31
CA ALA A 242 4.57 -17.71 -6.21
C ALA A 242 4.85 -19.11 -5.66
N PRO A 243 5.98 -19.73 -6.05
CA PRO A 243 6.37 -21.05 -5.56
C PRO A 243 6.76 -21.00 -4.08
N MET A 244 6.25 -21.94 -3.27
CA MET A 244 6.59 -22.03 -1.84
C MET A 244 7.49 -23.24 -1.56
N ASP A 245 8.79 -23.00 -1.49
CA ASP A 245 9.81 -24.02 -1.20
C ASP A 245 10.49 -23.83 0.17
N ILE A 246 9.97 -22.91 1.00
CA ILE A 246 10.54 -22.59 2.32
C ILE A 246 9.87 -23.46 3.40
N PRO A 247 10.65 -24.12 4.29
CA PRO A 247 10.07 -24.91 5.36
C PRO A 247 9.28 -24.04 6.34
N LEU A 248 8.07 -24.49 6.70
CA LEU A 248 7.22 -23.81 7.68
C LEU A 248 7.71 -24.07 9.11
N PRO A 249 7.98 -23.02 9.91
CA PRO A 249 8.29 -23.18 11.33
C PRO A 249 7.13 -23.80 12.10
N ALA A 250 7.44 -24.61 13.11
CA ALA A 250 6.42 -25.31 13.91
C ALA A 250 5.39 -24.37 14.54
N GLN A 251 5.82 -23.19 15.03
CA GLN A 251 4.92 -22.18 15.59
C GLN A 251 3.93 -21.60 14.56
N VAL A 252 4.38 -21.39 13.32
CA VAL A 252 3.54 -20.92 12.22
C VAL A 252 2.57 -22.01 11.80
N ALA A 253 3.05 -23.25 11.64
CA ALA A 253 2.21 -24.40 11.32
C ALA A 253 1.12 -24.65 12.37
N ALA A 254 1.47 -24.57 13.66
CA ALA A 254 0.52 -24.69 14.76
C ALA A 254 -0.53 -23.57 14.76
N ALA A 255 -0.11 -22.32 14.49
CA ALA A 255 -1.03 -21.19 14.40
C ALA A 255 -1.96 -21.29 13.19
N LEU A 256 -1.48 -21.77 12.03
CA LEU A 256 -2.33 -22.05 10.87
C LEU A 256 -3.32 -23.17 11.14
N GLY A 257 -2.92 -24.21 11.87
CA GLY A 257 -3.81 -25.29 12.30
C GLY A 257 -4.86 -24.85 13.32
N ARG A 258 -4.57 -23.82 14.13
CA ARG A 258 -5.55 -23.16 15.02
C ARG A 258 -6.41 -22.12 14.31
N ASN A 259 -5.93 -21.54 13.22
CA ASN A 259 -6.66 -20.59 12.37
C ASN A 259 -7.48 -21.28 11.26
N ARG A 260 -7.32 -22.59 11.06
CA ARG A 260 -8.23 -23.43 10.26
C ARG A 260 -9.34 -23.96 11.17
N LEU A 261 -10.46 -23.23 11.25
CA LEU A 261 -11.88 -23.62 11.51
C LEU A 261 -12.69 -22.33 11.82
N PRO A 262 -13.87 -22.08 11.23
CA PRO A 262 -14.94 -23.05 10.95
C PRO A 262 -15.24 -23.25 9.45
N GLY A 263 -15.47 -24.50 9.02
CA GLY A 263 -15.91 -24.77 7.65
C GLY A 263 -15.75 -26.19 7.11
N GLU A 264 -15.19 -27.14 7.85
CA GLU A 264 -15.08 -28.54 7.37
C GLU A 264 -15.59 -29.50 8.45
N ALA A 265 -16.91 -29.50 8.62
CA ALA A 265 -17.65 -30.57 9.31
C ALA A 265 -19.04 -30.76 8.68
N GLU A 266 -19.13 -30.73 7.34
CA GLU A 266 -20.28 -31.25 6.60
C GLU A 266 -19.81 -31.98 5.34
N GLU A 267 -18.96 -32.99 5.51
CA GLU A 267 -18.86 -34.05 4.50
C GLU A 267 -18.34 -35.34 5.15
N ASN A 268 -19.09 -35.85 6.12
CA ASN A 268 -19.00 -37.25 6.53
C ASN A 268 -20.38 -37.79 6.93
N ALA A 269 -21.39 -37.42 6.13
CA ALA A 269 -22.69 -38.08 6.09
C ALA A 269 -22.81 -38.75 4.73
N GLY A 270 -22.20 -39.93 4.56
CA GLY A 270 -22.25 -40.58 3.26
C GLY A 270 -21.56 -41.91 3.05
N GLU A 271 -21.03 -42.61 4.07
CA GLU A 271 -20.62 -44.00 3.80
C GLU A 271 -20.53 -44.89 5.05
N LYS A 272 -21.56 -45.73 5.24
CA LYS A 272 -21.54 -47.11 5.75
C LYS A 272 -23.00 -47.57 5.91
N ALA A 273 -23.53 -48.27 4.89
CA ALA A 273 -23.55 -49.72 4.79
C ALA A 273 -24.64 -50.38 5.67
N ALA A 274 -25.70 -50.85 5.00
CA ALA A 274 -26.58 -51.90 5.51
C ALA A 274 -25.76 -53.14 5.91
N PRO A 275 -26.24 -53.92 6.88
CA PRO A 275 -26.74 -55.23 6.47
C PRO A 275 -27.93 -55.79 7.29
N ALA A 276 -28.65 -56.70 6.61
CA ALA A 276 -29.55 -57.76 7.07
C ALA A 276 -30.87 -57.37 7.77
#